data_AF-A0A5B8VZI1-F1
#
_entry.id   AF-A0A5B8VZI1-F1
#
_cell.length_a   1.000
_cell.length_b   1.000
_cell.length_c   1.000
_cell.angle_alpha   90.00
_cell.angle_beta   90.00
_cell.angle_gamma   90.00
#
_symmetry.space_group_name_H-M   'P 1'
#
loop_
_entity.id
_entity.type
_entity.pdbx_description
1 polymer ?
#
loop_
_entity_poly.entity_id
_entity_poly.type
_entity_poly.pdbx_seq_one_letter_code
_entity_poly.pdbx_strand_id
1 'polypeptide(L)'
;MKIILTMILLSALLSACENGSGNPPVDIETNGGLNGVEIVETSDKYDVTQGLYYVHATIKATGKQVFRNVYVDATYYNAMGHVVAQSKGEADLVLNPGEKDVVETACFFPTSSDMPTRVVLTTREEYSK
;
A
#
# COMPACT_ATOMS: atom_id res chain seq x y z
N MET A 1 6.68 -48.76 -7.62
CA MET A 1 6.89 -47.45 -6.99
C MET A 1 7.96 -46.69 -7.76
N LYS A 2 7.59 -45.61 -8.46
CA LYS A 2 8.52 -44.65 -9.08
C LYS A 2 8.26 -43.31 -8.41
N ILE A 3 9.23 -42.81 -7.65
CA ILE A 3 9.16 -41.50 -7.00
C ILE A 3 9.63 -40.49 -8.05
N ILE A 4 8.74 -39.60 -8.47
CA ILE A 4 9.04 -38.49 -9.36
C ILE A 4 9.54 -37.35 -8.48
N LEU A 5 10.83 -37.00 -8.64
CA LEU A 5 11.47 -35.88 -7.95
C LEU A 5 11.28 -34.62 -8.80
N THR A 6 10.23 -33.84 -8.52
CA THR A 6 9.99 -32.55 -9.18
C THR A 6 10.81 -31.47 -8.47
N MET A 7 11.91 -31.06 -9.09
CA MET A 7 12.76 -29.97 -8.64
C MET A 7 12.13 -28.65 -9.11
N ILE A 8 11.46 -27.93 -8.20
CA ILE A 8 10.87 -26.62 -8.47
C ILE A 8 12.00 -25.59 -8.46
N LEU A 9 12.32 -25.06 -9.64
CA LEU A 9 13.25 -23.96 -9.84
C LEU A 9 12.55 -22.66 -9.37
N LEU A 10 12.87 -22.22 -8.16
CA LEU A 10 12.38 -20.95 -7.61
C LEU A 10 13.27 -19.81 -8.14
N SER A 11 12.86 -19.18 -9.24
CA SER A 11 13.53 -17.99 -9.77
C SER A 11 13.12 -16.77 -8.93
N ALA A 12 13.90 -16.47 -7.89
CA ALA A 12 13.81 -15.19 -7.21
C ALA A 12 14.32 -14.09 -8.17
N LEU A 13 13.41 -13.22 -8.60
CA LEU A 13 13.76 -11.97 -9.28
C LEU A 13 14.42 -11.03 -8.25
N LEU A 14 15.74 -11.04 -8.21
CA LEU A 14 16.53 -9.98 -7.60
C LEU A 14 16.59 -8.81 -8.59
N SER A 15 15.73 -7.80 -8.39
CA SER A 15 15.98 -6.47 -8.96
C SER A 15 17.02 -5.78 -8.08
N ALA A 16 18.25 -5.72 -8.57
CA ALA A 16 19.36 -5.02 -7.94
C ALA A 16 19.44 -3.57 -8.45
N CYS A 17 19.63 -2.66 -7.49
CA CYS A 17 20.25 -1.34 -7.58
C CYS A 17 19.58 -0.25 -8.41
N GLU A 18 18.87 0.65 -7.72
CA GLU A 18 18.98 2.07 -8.01
C GLU A 18 19.72 2.77 -6.87
N ASN A 19 20.95 3.22 -7.15
CA ASN A 19 21.69 4.16 -6.32
C ASN A 19 21.02 5.55 -6.45
N GLY A 20 19.92 5.76 -5.75
CA GLY A 20 19.49 7.08 -5.34
C GLY A 20 20.06 7.36 -3.95
N SER A 21 20.29 8.62 -3.61
CA SER A 21 20.53 9.10 -2.23
C SER A 21 19.30 8.87 -1.31
N GLY A 22 18.63 7.73 -1.46
CA GLY A 22 17.25 7.48 -1.13
C GLY A 22 17.08 7.05 0.32
N ASN A 23 15.94 7.45 0.87
CA ASN A 23 15.48 7.03 2.18
C ASN A 23 15.54 5.50 2.35
N PRO A 24 15.60 4.98 3.59
CA PRO A 24 15.56 3.55 3.82
C PRO A 24 14.35 2.92 3.09
N PRO A 25 14.52 1.75 2.47
CA PRO A 25 13.42 1.09 1.79
C PRO A 25 12.29 0.79 2.79
N VAL A 26 11.06 1.08 2.38
CA VAL A 26 9.85 0.81 3.16
C VAL A 26 9.09 -0.33 2.49
N ASP A 27 8.77 -1.37 3.23
CA ASP A 27 7.97 -2.48 2.72
C ASP A 27 6.49 -2.08 2.70
N ILE A 28 5.83 -2.18 1.54
CA ILE A 28 4.41 -1.84 1.40
C ILE A 28 3.64 -3.12 1.16
N GLU A 29 2.86 -3.51 2.16
CA GLU A 29 1.98 -4.67 2.13
C GLU A 29 0.53 -4.20 1.90
N THR A 30 -0.24 -5.01 1.18
CA THR A 30 -1.69 -4.84 1.11
C THR A 30 -2.34 -5.92 1.96
N ASN A 31 -3.18 -5.51 2.90
CA ASN A 31 -4.05 -6.41 3.61
C ASN A 31 -5.43 -6.28 2.97
N GLY A 32 -6.06 -7.42 2.64
CA GLY A 32 -7.39 -7.43 2.05
C GLY A 32 -8.36 -6.54 2.85
N GLY A 33 -9.36 -6.00 2.17
CA GLY A 33 -10.28 -5.05 2.77
C GLY A 33 -11.67 -5.20 2.20
N LEU A 34 -12.12 -4.17 1.49
CA LEU A 34 -13.41 -4.13 0.83
C LEU A 34 -13.50 -5.16 -0.29
N ASN A 35 -14.40 -6.14 -0.15
CA ASN A 35 -14.63 -7.16 -1.18
C ASN A 35 -15.03 -6.51 -2.51
N GLY A 36 -14.30 -6.82 -3.58
CA GLY A 36 -14.53 -6.26 -4.91
C GLY A 36 -13.83 -4.92 -5.16
N VAL A 37 -12.93 -4.50 -4.27
CA VAL A 37 -11.94 -3.44 -4.53
C VAL A 37 -10.55 -3.95 -4.20
N GLU A 38 -9.64 -3.87 -5.17
CA GLU A 38 -8.26 -4.34 -5.05
C GLU A 38 -7.27 -3.18 -5.17
N ILE A 39 -6.21 -3.20 -4.37
CA ILE A 39 -5.03 -2.36 -4.60
C ILE A 39 -4.17 -3.07 -5.64
N VAL A 40 -3.98 -2.43 -6.80
CA VAL A 40 -3.30 -3.04 -7.96
C VAL A 40 -1.90 -2.47 -8.21
N GLU A 41 -1.57 -1.34 -7.59
CA GLU A 41 -0.27 -0.69 -7.68
C GLU A 41 -0.06 0.18 -6.44
N THR A 42 1.19 0.27 -5.98
CA THR A 42 1.59 1.09 -4.85
C THR A 42 2.89 1.82 -5.17
N SER A 43 3.01 3.05 -4.69
CA SER A 43 4.27 3.79 -4.68
C SER A 43 4.34 4.68 -3.45
N ASP A 44 5.52 5.18 -3.13
CA ASP A 44 5.74 6.04 -1.99
C ASP A 44 6.78 7.10 -2.24
N LYS A 45 6.73 8.16 -1.43
CA LYS A 45 7.68 9.26 -1.47
C LYS A 45 7.79 9.91 -0.10
N TYR A 46 9.01 10.13 0.36
CA TYR A 46 9.27 10.99 1.50
C TYR A 46 9.73 12.38 1.04
N ASP A 47 8.99 13.42 1.42
CA ASP A 47 9.37 14.82 1.27
C ASP A 47 10.16 15.26 2.51
N VAL A 48 11.49 15.25 2.38
CA VAL A 48 12.44 15.68 3.43
C VAL A 48 12.26 17.13 3.86
N THR A 49 11.67 17.98 3.02
CA THR A 49 11.48 19.42 3.31
C THR A 49 10.30 19.61 4.24
N GLN A 50 9.27 18.78 4.08
CA GLN A 50 8.03 18.85 4.84
C GLN A 50 7.98 17.84 5.99
N GLY A 51 8.88 16.85 6.01
CA GLY A 51 8.79 15.71 6.91
C GLY A 51 7.55 14.86 6.64
N LEU A 52 7.10 14.78 5.39
CA LEU A 52 5.87 14.06 5.03
C LEU A 52 6.21 12.82 4.22
N TYR A 53 5.66 11.69 4.64
CA TYR A 53 5.71 10.43 3.92
C TYR A 53 4.36 10.17 3.25
N TYR A 54 4.39 10.13 1.92
CA TYR A 54 3.25 9.88 1.05
C TYR A 54 3.27 8.43 0.59
N VAL A 55 2.12 7.77 0.63
CA VAL A 55 1.90 6.46 0.00
C VAL A 55 0.72 6.59 -0.94
N HIS A 56 0.96 6.30 -2.21
CA HIS A 56 -0.05 6.25 -3.27
C HIS A 56 -0.48 4.80 -3.48
N ALA A 57 -1.79 4.58 -3.54
CA ALA A 57 -2.39 3.30 -3.83
C ALA A 57 -3.34 3.45 -5.02
N THR A 58 -3.05 2.76 -6.13
CA THR A 58 -4.02 2.63 -7.21
C THR A 58 -5.01 1.52 -6.85
N ILE A 59 -6.26 1.88 -6.60
CA ILE A 59 -7.35 0.95 -6.36
C ILE A 59 -8.10 0.65 -7.65
N LYS A 60 -8.72 -0.53 -7.74
CA LYS A 60 -9.57 -0.96 -8.84
C LYS A 60 -10.83 -1.63 -8.32
N ALA A 61 -11.99 -1.22 -8.80
CA ALA A 61 -13.24 -1.95 -8.55
C ALA A 61 -13.29 -3.22 -9.41
N THR A 62 -13.12 -4.38 -8.78
CA THR A 62 -13.21 -5.70 -9.42
C THR A 62 -14.57 -6.37 -9.24
N GLY A 63 -15.40 -5.83 -8.33
CA GLY A 63 -16.79 -6.23 -8.14
C GLY A 63 -17.73 -5.79 -9.26
N LYS A 64 -18.98 -6.25 -9.18
CA LYS A 64 -20.06 -5.84 -10.10
C LYS A 64 -20.91 -4.67 -9.58
N GLN A 65 -20.67 -4.24 -8.35
CA GLN A 65 -21.40 -3.15 -7.71
C GLN A 65 -20.63 -1.83 -7.83
N VAL A 66 -21.37 -0.73 -7.69
CA VAL A 66 -20.79 0.61 -7.53
C VAL A 66 -20.38 0.78 -6.07
N PHE A 67 -19.15 1.23 -5.83
CA PHE A 67 -18.66 1.56 -4.50
C PHE A 67 -18.72 3.07 -4.26
N ARG A 68 -18.97 3.49 -3.02
CA ARG A 68 -19.09 4.92 -2.66
C ARG A 68 -18.30 5.20 -1.40
N ASN A 69 -17.64 6.36 -1.35
CA ASN A 69 -16.81 6.73 -0.19
C ASN A 69 -15.78 5.63 0.13
N VAL A 70 -14.98 5.25 -0.87
CA VAL A 70 -13.92 4.26 -0.69
C VAL A 70 -12.71 4.96 -0.09
N TYR A 71 -12.15 4.36 0.96
CA TYR A 71 -10.95 4.84 1.63
C TYR A 71 -9.84 3.80 1.58
N VAL A 72 -8.61 4.27 1.66
CA VAL A 72 -7.43 3.45 1.96
C VAL A 72 -6.88 3.91 3.30
N ASP A 73 -6.92 3.00 4.28
CA ASP A 73 -6.23 3.20 5.54
C ASP A 73 -4.79 2.70 5.41
N ALA A 74 -3.83 3.51 5.87
CA ALA A 74 -2.44 3.11 6.01
C ALA A 74 -2.08 2.96 7.49
N THR A 75 -1.51 1.82 7.86
CA THR A 75 -0.92 1.59 9.18
C THR A 75 0.58 1.46 9.05
N TYR A 76 1.33 2.32 9.74
CA TYR A 76 2.77 2.43 9.62
C TYR A 76 3.45 1.74 10.80
N TYR A 77 4.47 0.94 10.52
CA TYR A 77 5.21 0.14 11.49
C TYR A 77 6.70 0.46 11.48
N ASN A 78 7.32 0.45 12.66
CA ASN A 78 8.78 0.52 12.78
C ASN A 78 9.43 -0.87 12.63
N ALA A 79 10.77 -0.90 12.70
CA ALA A 79 11.57 -2.11 12.56
C ALA A 79 11.28 -3.20 13.61
N MET A 80 10.69 -2.84 14.75
CA MET A 80 10.28 -3.78 15.80
C MET A 80 8.88 -4.35 15.55
N GLY A 81 8.18 -3.90 14.50
CA GLY A 81 6.79 -4.28 14.21
C GLY A 81 5.75 -3.54 15.04
N HIS A 82 6.11 -2.46 15.73
CA HIS A 82 5.14 -1.64 16.46
C HIS A 82 4.49 -0.62 15.53
N VAL A 83 3.18 -0.40 15.70
CA VAL A 83 2.46 0.68 15.03
C VAL A 83 2.99 2.02 15.54
N VAL A 84 3.44 2.88 14.61
CA VAL A 84 3.95 4.22 14.93
C VAL A 84 3.04 5.33 14.45
N ALA A 85 2.19 5.05 13.44
CA ALA A 85 1.21 6.00 12.94
C ALA A 85 0.09 5.30 12.17
N GLN A 86 -0.98 6.05 11.91
CA GLN A 86 -2.05 5.69 10.99
C GLN A 86 -2.47 6.93 10.20
N SER A 87 -2.88 6.74 8.95
CA SER A 87 -3.46 7.79 8.12
C SER A 87 -4.56 7.20 7.24
N LYS A 88 -5.38 8.07 6.65
CA LYS A 88 -6.47 7.71 5.76
C LYS A 88 -6.42 8.58 4.52
N GLY A 89 -6.58 7.94 3.36
CA GLY A 89 -6.80 8.58 2.08
C GLY A 89 -8.19 8.24 1.55
N GLU A 90 -8.76 9.15 0.76
CA GLU A 90 -10.08 9.01 0.15
C GLU A 90 -9.94 8.89 -1.37
N ALA A 91 -10.67 7.95 -1.96
CA ALA A 91 -10.88 7.87 -3.39
C ALA A 91 -11.99 8.83 -3.83
N ASP A 92 -12.17 8.99 -5.13
CA ASP A 92 -13.33 9.62 -5.72
C ASP A 92 -14.63 9.07 -5.10
N LEU A 93 -15.61 9.97 -4.95
CA LEU A 93 -16.87 9.72 -4.24
C LEU A 93 -17.61 8.46 -4.73
N VAL A 94 -17.40 8.09 -6.00
CA VAL A 94 -18.04 6.94 -6.65
C VAL A 94 -17.01 6.21 -7.51
N LEU A 95 -16.88 4.90 -7.30
CA LEU A 95 -16.02 4.02 -8.10
C LEU A 95 -16.88 2.95 -8.79
N ASN A 96 -17.01 3.03 -10.12
CA ASN A 96 -17.82 2.08 -10.91
C ASN A 96 -17.05 0.79 -11.22
N PRO A 97 -17.74 -0.32 -11.52
CA PRO A 97 -17.09 -1.58 -11.91
C PRO A 97 -16.04 -1.42 -13.02
N GLY A 98 -14.82 -1.86 -12.75
CA GLY A 98 -13.68 -1.82 -13.67
C GLY A 98 -12.87 -0.52 -13.64
N GLU A 99 -13.38 0.54 -13.01
CA GLU A 99 -12.65 1.81 -12.86
C GLU A 99 -11.48 1.66 -11.88
N LYS A 100 -10.52 2.56 -12.06
CA LYS A 100 -9.37 2.72 -11.18
C LYS A 100 -9.36 4.14 -10.65
N ASP A 101 -8.80 4.29 -9.46
CA ASP A 101 -8.51 5.59 -8.89
C ASP A 101 -7.21 5.53 -8.06
N VAL A 102 -6.60 6.69 -7.81
CA VAL A 102 -5.37 6.83 -7.02
C VAL A 102 -5.71 7.49 -5.70
N VAL A 103 -5.48 6.76 -4.61
CA VAL A 103 -5.66 7.24 -3.25
C VAL A 103 -4.31 7.61 -2.66
N GLU A 104 -4.17 8.83 -2.17
CA GLU A 104 -3.00 9.28 -1.43
C GLU A 104 -3.26 9.21 0.07
N THR A 105 -2.33 8.61 0.80
CA THR A 105 -2.23 8.72 2.25
C THR A 105 -0.95 9.47 2.61
N ALA A 106 -1.00 10.29 3.67
CA ALA A 106 0.16 11.05 4.11
C ALA A 106 0.30 11.02 5.63
N CYS A 107 1.53 10.93 6.12
CA CYS A 107 1.83 11.02 7.55
C CYS A 107 3.13 11.78 7.80
N PHE A 108 3.19 12.47 8.94
CA PHE A 108 4.35 13.27 9.33
C PHE A 108 5.39 12.43 10.08
N PHE A 109 6.59 12.38 9.51
CA PHE A 109 7.80 11.82 10.07
C PHE A 109 8.89 12.90 9.97
N PRO A 110 9.32 13.53 11.07
CA PRO A 110 10.16 14.73 11.03
C PRO A 110 11.49 14.53 10.27
N THR A 111 12.04 13.33 10.33
CA THR A 111 13.30 12.97 9.69
C THR A 111 13.20 11.63 8.99
N SER A 112 14.11 11.36 8.04
CA SER A 112 14.18 10.06 7.37
C SER A 112 14.49 8.90 8.34
N SER A 113 15.10 9.18 9.50
CA SER A 113 15.30 8.18 10.56
C SER A 113 14.02 7.84 11.33
N ASP A 114 13.00 8.71 11.28
CA ASP A 114 11.70 8.45 11.90
C ASP A 114 10.79 7.62 10.97
N MET A 115 11.18 7.44 9.70
CA MET A 115 10.36 6.76 8.71
C MET A 115 10.00 5.33 9.14
N PRO A 116 8.80 4.87 8.76
CA PRO A 116 8.41 3.49 8.97
C PRO A 116 9.31 2.56 8.15
N THR A 117 9.46 1.33 8.60
CA THR A 117 10.08 0.27 7.79
C THR A 117 9.04 -0.52 7.03
N ARG A 118 7.77 -0.42 7.43
CA ARG A 118 6.66 -1.11 6.78
C ARG A 118 5.36 -0.31 6.84
N VAL A 119 4.57 -0.36 5.77
CA VAL A 119 3.20 0.14 5.71
C VAL A 119 2.26 -0.99 5.30
N VAL A 120 1.12 -1.08 5.97
CA VAL A 120 0.03 -1.97 5.58
C VAL A 120 -1.15 -1.12 5.13
N LEU A 121 -1.57 -1.32 3.88
CA LEU A 121 -2.72 -0.66 3.28
C LEU A 121 -3.97 -1.53 3.36
N THR A 122 -5.13 -0.93 3.61
CA THR A 122 -6.42 -1.64 3.68
C THR A 122 -7.53 -0.79 3.09
N THR A 123 -8.29 -1.35 2.15
CA THR A 123 -9.46 -0.67 1.56
C THR A 123 -10.69 -0.77 2.48
N ARG A 124 -11.47 0.30 2.57
CA ARG A 124 -12.73 0.36 3.34
C ARG A 124 -13.78 1.17 2.60
N GLU A 125 -15.04 0.97 2.97
CA GLU A 125 -16.18 1.76 2.53
C GLU A 125 -16.86 2.35 3.77
N GLU A 126 -17.10 3.67 3.82
CA GLU A 126 -17.90 4.28 4.89
C GLU A 126 -19.31 4.64 4.38
N TYR A 127 -20.33 4.08 5.04
CA TYR A 127 -21.71 4.46 4.83
C TYR A 127 -22.07 5.58 5.81
N SER A 128 -22.48 6.74 5.28
CA SER A 128 -23.09 7.79 6.10
C SER A 128 -24.35 7.23 6.77
N LYS A 129 -24.40 7.31 8.11
CA LYS A 129 -25.56 6.88 8.91
C LYS A 129 -26.81 7.73 8.63
#